data_AF-A0A519LWD6-F1
#
_entry.id   AF-A0A519LWD6-F1
#
_cell.length_a   1.000
_cell.length_b   1.000
_cell.length_c   1.000
_cell.angle_alpha   90.00
_cell.angle_beta   90.00
_cell.angle_gamma   90.00
#
_symmetry.space_group_name_H-M   'P 1'
#
loop_
_entity.id
_entity.type
_entity.pdbx_description
1 polymer ?
#
loop_
_entity_poly.entity_id
_entity_poly.type
_entity_poly.pdbx_seq_one_letter_code
_entity_poly.pdbx_strand_id
1 'polypeptide(L)'
;MSVYEERIYTMLTSSEDKFKSAYEISNHLNMVKRKLIVTFWKNVEKELNILVNERDQNFKVVLDSDIFYANSGCSLFLEDNTKAGFIYEHLSGDQCMGLWFENPKFDISKIDSYRIEQQNKITNYSTYGWWISYENTNENFNNFDSLLMILPDKSMEYAKIKAQNLFELAVENKEHLRYLINNCLK
;
A
#
# COMPACT_ATOMS: atom_id res chain seq x y z
N MET A 1 25.94 22.00 19.30
CA MET A 1 24.50 21.94 18.98
C MET A 1 24.19 22.94 17.89
N SER A 2 23.35 22.56 16.93
CA SER A 2 22.76 23.47 15.96
C SER A 2 21.77 24.42 16.63
N VAL A 3 21.44 25.53 15.96
CA VAL A 3 20.40 26.48 16.43
C VAL A 3 19.06 25.78 16.67
N TYR A 4 18.75 24.74 15.88
CA TYR A 4 17.52 23.97 16.02
C TYR A 4 17.55 23.06 17.25
N GLU A 5 18.68 22.36 17.48
CA GLU A 5 18.87 21.52 18.67
C GLU A 5 18.83 22.35 19.96
N GLU A 6 19.43 23.55 19.97
CA GLU A 6 19.39 24.47 21.12
C GLU A 6 17.98 24.95 21.43
N ARG A 7 17.18 25.25 20.39
CA ARG A 7 15.78 25.62 20.53
C ARG A 7 14.94 24.48 21.08
N ILE A 8 15.14 23.25 20.58
CA ILE A 8 14.48 22.06 21.13
C ILE A 8 14.85 21.89 22.59
N TYR A 9 16.15 21.88 22.91
CA TYR A 9 16.63 21.71 24.28
C TYR A 9 16.00 22.74 25.22
N THR A 10 16.05 24.02 24.87
CA THR A 10 15.47 25.10 25.66
C THR A 10 13.95 24.95 25.82
N MET A 11 13.23 24.58 24.75
CA MET A 11 11.79 24.37 24.79
C MET A 11 11.43 23.21 25.74
N LEU A 12 12.10 22.08 25.59
CA LEU A 12 11.85 20.86 26.36
C LEU A 12 12.21 21.02 27.85
N THR A 13 13.24 21.79 28.18
CA THR A 13 13.76 21.93 29.54
C THR A 13 13.27 23.19 30.27
N SER A 14 12.43 24.02 29.63
CA SER A 14 11.95 25.28 30.24
C SER A 14 11.06 25.11 31.48
N SER A 15 10.53 23.91 31.74
CA SER A 15 9.91 23.53 33.01
C SER A 15 9.86 22.01 33.17
N GLU A 16 9.67 21.54 34.41
CA GLU A 16 9.47 20.11 34.72
C GLU A 16 8.27 19.52 33.97
N ASP A 17 7.14 20.24 33.95
CA ASP A 17 5.92 19.81 33.26
C ASP A 17 6.14 19.61 31.75
N LYS A 18 6.91 20.50 31.11
CA LYS A 18 7.22 20.39 29.68
C LYS A 18 8.14 19.22 29.39
N PHE A 19 9.16 19.02 30.22
CA PHE A 19 10.07 17.89 30.07
C PHE A 19 9.33 16.56 30.24
N LYS A 20 8.48 16.46 31.28
CA LYS A 20 7.62 15.29 31.51
C LYS A 20 6.67 15.03 30.34
N SER A 21 5.98 16.06 29.85
CA SER A 21 5.07 15.94 28.70
C SER A 21 5.81 15.47 27.44
N ALA A 22 6.99 16.00 27.17
CA ALA A 22 7.79 15.59 26.02
C ALA A 22 8.30 14.15 26.13
N TYR A 23 8.68 13.73 27.34
CA TYR A 23 9.06 12.35 27.62
C TYR A 23 7.89 11.39 27.44
N GLU A 24 6.69 11.75 27.89
CA GLU A 24 5.48 10.96 27.65
C GLU A 24 5.15 10.90 26.14
N ILE A 25 5.24 12.02 25.42
CA ILE A 25 5.02 12.05 23.96
C ILE A 25 6.01 11.15 23.23
N SER A 26 7.31 11.18 23.58
CA SER A 26 8.32 10.35 22.91
C SER A 26 8.05 8.86 23.11
N ASN A 27 7.57 8.46 24.30
CA ASN A 27 7.18 7.08 24.59
C ASN A 27 5.95 6.61 23.77
N HIS A 28 5.09 7.54 23.35
CA HIS A 28 3.84 7.21 22.63
C HIS A 28 3.87 7.51 21.13
N LEU A 29 4.90 8.17 20.61
CA LEU A 29 4.96 8.62 19.21
C LEU A 29 4.79 7.48 18.20
N ASN A 30 5.45 6.33 18.44
CA ASN A 30 5.31 5.16 17.57
C ASN A 30 3.87 4.62 17.55
N MET A 31 3.19 4.62 18.70
CA MET A 31 1.79 4.17 18.78
C MET A 31 0.86 5.12 18.01
N VAL A 32 1.11 6.43 18.09
CA VAL A 32 0.38 7.45 17.32
C VAL A 32 0.58 7.21 15.81
N LYS A 33 1.84 7.04 15.37
CA LYS A 33 2.16 6.72 13.97
C LYS A 33 1.41 5.48 13.49
N ARG A 34 1.44 4.39 14.27
CA ARG A 34 0.72 3.14 13.91
C ARG A 34 -0.78 3.38 13.77
N LYS A 35 -1.39 4.13 14.69
CA LYS A 35 -2.81 4.44 14.64
C LYS A 35 -3.19 5.27 13.40
N LEU A 36 -2.36 6.23 13.00
CA LEU A 36 -2.57 7.01 11.77
C LEU A 36 -2.59 6.10 10.53
N ILE A 37 -1.56 5.26 10.37
CA ILE A 37 -1.41 4.37 9.21
C ILE A 37 -2.58 3.36 9.13
N VAL A 38 -2.96 2.74 10.26
CA VAL A 38 -4.11 1.82 10.31
C VAL A 38 -5.41 2.52 9.93
N THR A 39 -5.62 3.72 10.46
CA THR A 39 -6.86 4.48 10.19
C THR A 39 -6.94 4.85 8.71
N PHE A 40 -5.83 5.31 8.13
CA PHE A 40 -5.73 5.62 6.71
C PHE A 40 -6.09 4.42 5.84
N TRP A 41 -5.45 3.26 6.05
CA TRP A 41 -5.73 2.07 5.22
C TRP A 41 -7.15 1.54 5.35
N LYS A 42 -7.75 1.63 6.54
CA LYS A 42 -9.18 1.31 6.73
C LYS A 42 -10.10 2.26 5.94
N ASN A 43 -9.75 3.54 5.87
CA ASN A 43 -10.49 4.49 5.04
C ASN A 43 -10.33 4.17 3.55
N VAL A 44 -9.11 3.83 3.10
CA VAL A 44 -8.86 3.42 1.70
C VAL A 44 -9.69 2.18 1.35
N GLU A 45 -9.69 1.15 2.19
CA GLU A 45 -10.49 -0.07 1.98
C GLU A 45 -11.99 0.25 1.89
N LYS A 46 -12.50 1.14 2.75
CA LYS A 46 -13.89 1.56 2.72
C LYS A 46 -14.25 2.26 1.40
N GLU A 47 -13.47 3.25 0.99
CA GLU A 47 -13.73 4.00 -0.25
C GLU A 47 -13.59 3.10 -1.49
N LEU A 48 -12.62 2.18 -1.49
CA LEU A 48 -12.42 1.22 -2.57
C LEU A 48 -13.63 0.28 -2.72
N ASN A 49 -14.17 -0.21 -1.60
CA ASN A 49 -15.37 -1.04 -1.61
C ASN A 49 -16.60 -0.29 -2.15
N ILE A 50 -16.70 1.01 -1.93
CA ILE A 50 -17.76 1.84 -2.54
C ILE A 50 -17.60 1.86 -4.06
N LEU A 51 -16.38 2.16 -4.56
CA LEU A 51 -16.09 2.21 -6.00
C LEU A 51 -16.39 0.89 -6.72
N VAL A 52 -16.01 -0.24 -6.11
CA VAL A 52 -16.27 -1.58 -6.65
C VAL A 52 -17.76 -1.85 -6.81
N ASN A 53 -18.56 -1.52 -5.80
CA ASN A 53 -20.00 -1.74 -5.81
C ASN A 53 -20.72 -0.81 -6.80
N GLU A 54 -20.33 0.46 -6.89
CA GLU A 54 -20.96 1.44 -7.79
C GLU A 54 -20.72 1.15 -9.27
N ARG A 55 -19.60 0.49 -9.60
CA ARG A 55 -19.17 0.21 -10.98
C ARG A 55 -19.46 -1.22 -11.44
N ASP A 56 -20.22 -1.98 -10.66
CA ASP A 56 -20.58 -3.39 -10.91
C ASP A 56 -19.37 -4.24 -11.32
N GLN A 57 -18.31 -4.18 -10.51
CA GLN A 57 -17.08 -4.92 -10.74
C GLN A 57 -17.02 -6.19 -9.89
N ASN A 58 -16.84 -7.34 -10.54
CA ASN A 58 -16.66 -8.61 -9.84
C ASN A 58 -15.20 -8.84 -9.41
N PHE A 59 -14.73 -8.09 -8.42
CA PHE A 59 -13.50 -8.40 -7.68
C PHE A 59 -13.59 -8.00 -6.22
N LYS A 60 -12.80 -8.65 -5.37
CA LYS A 60 -12.68 -8.36 -3.93
C LYS A 60 -11.29 -7.88 -3.62
N VAL A 61 -11.16 -6.91 -2.71
CA VAL A 61 -9.89 -6.46 -2.18
C VAL A 61 -9.77 -6.85 -0.71
N VAL A 62 -8.58 -7.26 -0.28
CA VAL A 62 -8.30 -7.69 1.09
C VAL A 62 -6.99 -7.06 1.54
N LEU A 63 -7.03 -6.28 2.62
CA LEU A 63 -5.84 -5.85 3.33
C LEU A 63 -5.34 -6.98 4.23
N ASP A 64 -4.01 -7.12 4.32
CA ASP A 64 -3.41 -7.99 5.30
C ASP A 64 -3.80 -7.60 6.73
N SER A 65 -4.05 -8.61 7.56
CA SER A 65 -4.48 -8.41 8.96
C SER A 65 -3.45 -7.65 9.80
N ASP A 66 -2.16 -7.76 9.46
CA ASP A 66 -1.08 -6.98 10.06
C ASP A 66 -0.37 -6.14 9.00
N ILE A 67 -0.79 -4.88 8.89
CA ILE A 67 -0.23 -3.90 7.95
C ILE A 67 1.20 -3.43 8.31
N PHE A 68 1.75 -3.88 9.44
CA PHE A 68 3.13 -3.59 9.86
C PHE A 68 4.07 -4.77 9.62
N TYR A 69 3.55 -5.89 9.13
CA TYR A 69 4.40 -6.97 8.66
C TYR A 69 5.25 -6.47 7.49
N ALA A 70 6.50 -6.96 7.41
CA ALA A 70 7.45 -6.47 6.40
C ALA A 70 6.88 -6.60 4.98
N ASN A 71 6.13 -7.67 4.69
CA ASN A 71 5.53 -7.90 3.38
C ASN A 71 4.00 -7.73 3.43
N SER A 72 3.49 -6.89 4.33
CA SER A 72 2.05 -6.62 4.38
C SER A 72 1.60 -6.03 3.06
N GLY A 73 0.45 -6.48 2.56
CA GLY A 73 -0.11 -5.89 1.37
C GLY A 73 -1.62 -5.89 1.23
N CYS A 74 -2.04 -5.29 0.13
CA CYS A 74 -3.41 -5.25 -0.35
C CYS A 74 -3.53 -6.24 -1.50
N SER A 75 -4.40 -7.25 -1.41
CA SER A 75 -4.59 -8.30 -2.43
C SER A 75 -5.95 -8.20 -3.12
N LEU A 76 -5.99 -8.47 -4.43
CA LEU A 76 -7.23 -8.57 -5.20
C LEU A 76 -7.59 -10.03 -5.48
N PHE A 77 -8.89 -10.33 -5.56
CA PHE A 77 -9.43 -11.64 -5.88
C PHE A 77 -10.51 -11.51 -6.94
N LEU A 78 -10.47 -12.36 -7.96
CA LEU A 78 -11.58 -12.56 -8.89
C LEU A 78 -12.53 -13.64 -8.33
N GLU A 79 -13.70 -13.79 -8.98
CA GLU A 79 -14.91 -14.56 -8.60
C GLU A 79 -14.68 -15.90 -7.85
N ASP A 80 -13.54 -16.57 -8.05
CA ASP A 80 -13.25 -17.92 -7.53
C ASP A 80 -12.26 -17.95 -6.33
N ASN A 81 -12.08 -16.86 -5.58
CA ASN A 81 -11.16 -16.76 -4.43
C ASN A 81 -9.69 -17.13 -4.75
N THR A 82 -9.31 -17.21 -6.03
CA THR A 82 -7.92 -17.46 -6.42
C THR A 82 -7.12 -16.20 -6.17
N LYS A 83 -6.16 -16.28 -5.22
CA LYS A 83 -5.20 -15.21 -4.95
C LYS A 83 -4.28 -15.07 -6.16
N ALA A 84 -4.62 -14.13 -7.02
CA ALA A 84 -3.82 -13.60 -8.09
C ALA A 84 -3.79 -12.10 -7.79
N GLY A 85 -2.65 -11.58 -7.37
CA GLY A 85 -2.62 -10.33 -6.60
C GLY A 85 -2.23 -9.13 -7.45
N PHE A 86 -3.09 -8.11 -7.51
CA PHE A 86 -2.54 -6.77 -7.34
C PHE A 86 -1.96 -6.72 -5.95
N ILE A 87 -0.70 -6.32 -5.81
CA ILE A 87 -0.09 -6.16 -4.50
C ILE A 87 0.37 -4.74 -4.36
N TYR A 88 -0.11 -4.14 -3.28
CA TYR A 88 0.47 -2.95 -2.71
C TYR A 88 1.29 -3.37 -1.48
N GLU A 89 2.62 -3.37 -1.56
CA GLU A 89 3.51 -3.89 -0.50
C GLU A 89 3.94 -2.80 0.48
N HIS A 90 4.44 -3.25 1.64
CA HIS A 90 5.02 -2.38 2.66
C HIS A 90 4.06 -1.28 3.11
N LEU A 91 2.80 -1.64 3.42
CA LEU A 91 1.73 -0.70 3.76
C LEU A 91 2.10 0.30 4.87
N SER A 92 3.05 -0.02 5.76
CA SER A 92 3.57 0.90 6.79
C SER A 92 4.95 1.52 6.50
N GLY A 93 5.54 1.24 5.35
CA GLY A 93 6.92 1.55 4.97
C GLY A 93 7.01 2.18 3.58
N ASP A 94 7.99 1.74 2.78
CA ASP A 94 8.25 2.21 1.41
C ASP A 94 7.33 1.52 0.40
N GLN A 95 6.35 2.25 -0.09
CA GLN A 95 5.18 1.69 -0.71
C GLN A 95 5.38 1.43 -2.19
N CYS A 96 5.05 0.21 -2.58
CA CYS A 96 5.15 -0.26 -3.94
C CYS A 96 3.81 -0.83 -4.38
N MET A 97 3.50 -0.73 -5.66
CA MET A 97 2.23 -1.16 -6.23
C MET A 97 2.47 -1.90 -7.55
N GLY A 98 1.71 -2.96 -7.80
CA GLY A 98 1.74 -3.60 -9.12
C GLY A 98 1.02 -4.94 -9.16
N LEU A 99 1.23 -5.66 -10.25
CA LEU A 99 0.75 -7.02 -10.42
C LEU A 99 1.86 -8.00 -10.02
N TRP A 100 1.65 -8.70 -8.91
CA TRP A 100 2.61 -9.63 -8.33
C TRP A 100 2.06 -11.03 -8.21
N PHE A 101 2.95 -12.01 -8.34
CA PHE A 101 2.59 -13.38 -8.53
C PHE A 101 3.50 -14.39 -7.85
N GLU A 102 3.56 -14.38 -6.51
CA GLU A 102 4.19 -15.46 -5.74
C GLU A 102 3.10 -16.43 -5.25
N ASN A 103 2.72 -17.35 -6.12
CA ASN A 103 1.89 -18.47 -5.73
C ASN A 103 2.45 -19.74 -6.36
N PRO A 104 2.90 -20.73 -5.56
CA PRO A 104 3.58 -21.93 -6.06
C PRO A 104 2.72 -22.80 -6.98
N LYS A 105 1.39 -22.57 -6.98
CA LYS A 105 0.44 -23.20 -7.90
C LYS A 105 0.56 -22.67 -9.33
N PHE A 106 1.24 -21.55 -9.56
CA PHE A 106 1.41 -21.03 -10.90
C PHE A 106 2.69 -21.55 -11.55
N ASP A 107 2.61 -21.73 -12.86
CA ASP A 107 3.69 -22.07 -13.77
C ASP A 107 4.43 -20.79 -14.18
N ILE A 108 5.60 -20.58 -13.57
CA ILE A 108 6.46 -19.42 -13.79
C ILE A 108 6.84 -19.30 -15.27
N SER A 109 7.05 -20.41 -15.99
CA SER A 109 7.45 -20.35 -17.40
C SER A 109 6.35 -19.76 -18.30
N LYS A 110 5.08 -20.03 -17.99
CA LYS A 110 3.94 -19.43 -18.69
C LYS A 110 3.75 -17.96 -18.32
N ILE A 111 3.98 -17.60 -17.06
CA ILE A 111 3.96 -16.20 -16.61
C ILE A 111 5.04 -15.40 -17.34
N ASP A 112 6.27 -15.90 -17.39
CA ASP A 112 7.38 -15.25 -18.08
C ASP A 112 7.09 -15.06 -19.57
N SER A 113 6.51 -16.07 -20.23
CA SER A 113 6.11 -16.00 -21.64
C SER A 113 5.06 -14.92 -21.87
N TYR A 114 4.02 -14.89 -21.03
CA TYR A 114 2.95 -13.89 -21.09
C TYR A 114 3.47 -12.48 -20.85
N ARG A 115 4.36 -12.32 -19.86
CA ARG A 115 4.99 -11.05 -19.52
C ARG A 115 5.73 -10.47 -20.72
N ILE A 116 6.54 -11.28 -21.41
CA ILE A 116 7.27 -10.85 -22.63
C ILE A 116 6.30 -10.43 -23.73
N GLU A 117 5.21 -11.17 -23.93
CA GLU A 117 4.20 -10.86 -24.95
C GLU A 117 3.49 -9.52 -24.70
N GLN A 118 3.15 -9.22 -23.44
CA GLN A 118 2.38 -8.02 -23.09
C GLN A 118 3.23 -6.81 -22.71
N GLN A 119 4.57 -6.87 -22.84
CA GLN A 119 5.47 -5.79 -22.38
C GLN A 119 5.16 -4.40 -22.96
N ASN A 120 4.56 -4.34 -24.16
CA ASN A 120 4.20 -3.07 -24.82
C ASN A 120 2.81 -2.54 -24.41
N LYS A 121 2.02 -3.34 -23.68
CA LYS A 121 0.66 -2.98 -23.25
C LYS A 121 0.59 -2.71 -21.74
N ILE A 122 1.59 -3.16 -20.99
CA ILE A 122 1.69 -2.97 -19.54
C ILE A 122 2.50 -1.70 -19.26
N THR A 123 1.84 -0.69 -18.71
CA THR A 123 2.40 0.65 -18.46
C THR A 123 3.66 0.65 -17.59
N ASN A 124 3.77 -0.29 -16.65
CA ASN A 124 4.84 -0.36 -15.65
C ASN A 124 5.53 -1.73 -15.66
N TYR A 125 5.97 -2.16 -16.84
CA TYR A 125 6.61 -3.47 -17.02
C TYR A 125 7.84 -3.67 -16.12
N SER A 126 7.96 -4.86 -15.51
CA SER A 126 9.10 -5.25 -14.67
C SER A 126 9.75 -6.53 -15.17
N THR A 127 11.08 -6.60 -15.15
CA THR A 127 11.84 -7.84 -15.43
C THR A 127 12.12 -8.67 -14.17
N TYR A 128 11.73 -8.18 -12.99
CA TYR A 128 11.92 -8.91 -11.74
C TYR A 128 10.96 -10.10 -11.65
N GLY A 129 11.49 -11.26 -11.26
CA GLY A 129 10.84 -12.57 -11.45
C GLY A 129 9.35 -12.65 -11.07
N TRP A 130 8.97 -12.14 -9.90
CA TRP A 130 7.61 -12.26 -9.36
C TRP A 130 6.67 -11.11 -9.73
N TRP A 131 7.18 -10.04 -10.36
CA TRP A 131 6.39 -8.89 -10.80
C TRP A 131 6.11 -9.01 -12.30
N ILE A 132 4.88 -8.73 -12.66
CA ILE A 132 4.44 -8.58 -14.06
C ILE A 132 4.42 -7.09 -14.42
N SER A 133 3.92 -6.28 -13.48
CA SER A 133 4.02 -4.83 -13.50
C SER A 133 4.37 -4.32 -12.11
N TYR A 134 5.13 -3.24 -12.00
CA TYR A 134 5.55 -2.67 -10.72
C TYR A 134 5.81 -1.17 -10.85
N GLU A 135 5.34 -0.41 -9.87
CA GLU A 135 5.59 1.01 -9.68
C GLU A 135 5.96 1.29 -8.22
N ASN A 136 7.06 2.02 -8.01
CA ASN A 136 7.32 2.63 -6.70
C ASN A 136 6.47 3.90 -6.60
N THR A 137 5.68 4.01 -5.53
CA THR A 137 4.73 5.13 -5.37
C THR A 137 5.39 6.41 -4.85
N ASN A 138 6.68 6.34 -4.48
CA ASN A 138 7.45 7.34 -3.74
C ASN A 138 6.85 7.71 -2.38
N GLU A 139 5.90 6.92 -1.90
CA GLU A 139 5.25 7.11 -0.61
C GLU A 139 5.96 6.23 0.42
N ASN A 140 6.39 6.83 1.51
CA ASN A 140 7.10 6.09 2.54
C ASN A 140 6.67 6.57 3.91
N PHE A 141 5.88 5.77 4.63
CA PHE A 141 5.41 6.16 5.97
C PHE A 141 6.52 6.17 7.03
N ASN A 142 7.77 5.80 6.69
CA ASN A 142 8.94 6.13 7.51
C ASN A 142 9.36 7.60 7.40
N ASN A 143 8.90 8.30 6.37
CA ASN A 143 9.19 9.70 6.13
C ASN A 143 8.07 10.60 6.68
N PHE A 144 8.46 11.76 7.19
CA PHE A 144 7.53 12.72 7.78
C PHE A 144 6.50 13.23 6.76
N ASP A 145 6.91 13.49 5.51
CA ASP A 145 6.03 14.02 4.48
C ASP A 145 4.85 13.11 4.17
N SER A 146 5.07 11.79 4.09
CA SER A 146 3.97 10.83 3.90
C SER A 146 3.06 10.75 5.13
N LEU A 147 3.60 10.93 6.34
CA LEU A 147 2.79 11.01 7.56
C LEU A 147 1.91 12.28 7.59
N LEU A 148 2.38 13.39 7.02
CA LEU A 148 1.59 14.62 6.91
C LEU A 148 0.34 14.45 6.02
N MET A 149 0.42 13.60 5.00
CA MET A 149 -0.71 13.33 4.09
C MET A 149 -1.84 12.54 4.76
N ILE A 150 -1.53 11.79 5.82
CA ILE A 150 -2.49 10.94 6.54
C ILE A 150 -2.91 11.51 7.90
N LEU A 151 -2.64 12.79 8.15
CA LEU A 151 -3.17 13.47 9.33
C LEU A 151 -4.71 13.49 9.31
N PRO A 152 -5.39 13.54 10.48
CA PRO A 152 -6.85 13.37 10.57
C PRO A 152 -7.67 14.32 9.68
N ASP A 153 -7.19 15.54 9.45
CA ASP A 153 -7.83 16.57 8.64
C ASP A 153 -7.71 16.31 7.13
N LYS A 154 -6.71 15.55 6.69
CA LYS A 154 -6.42 15.25 5.27
C LYS A 154 -6.65 13.79 4.88
N SER A 155 -6.64 12.90 5.88
CA SER A 155 -6.61 11.45 5.68
C SER A 155 -7.74 10.94 4.80
N MET A 156 -8.94 11.50 4.92
CA MET A 156 -10.09 11.05 4.13
C MET A 156 -9.99 11.43 2.65
N GLU A 157 -9.58 12.66 2.35
CA GLU A 157 -9.39 13.11 0.96
C GLU A 157 -8.31 12.26 0.27
N TYR A 158 -7.19 12.08 0.94
CA TYR A 158 -6.10 11.28 0.41
C TYR A 158 -6.47 9.78 0.30
N ALA A 159 -7.29 9.25 1.23
CA ALA A 159 -7.79 7.89 1.14
C ALA A 159 -8.66 7.67 -0.10
N LYS A 160 -9.48 8.65 -0.49
CA LYS A 160 -10.28 8.60 -1.73
C LYS A 160 -9.41 8.54 -2.98
N ILE A 161 -8.40 9.41 -3.04
CA ILE A 161 -7.43 9.42 -4.16
C ILE A 161 -6.74 8.06 -4.24
N LYS A 162 -6.26 7.53 -3.10
CA LYS A 162 -5.59 6.24 -3.05
C LYS A 162 -6.51 5.09 -3.48
N ALA A 163 -7.75 5.08 -3.01
CA ALA A 163 -8.75 4.09 -3.41
C ALA A 163 -9.05 4.16 -4.92
N GLN A 164 -9.17 5.36 -5.49
CA GLN A 164 -9.37 5.53 -6.92
C GLN A 164 -8.21 4.97 -7.74
N ASN A 165 -6.96 5.29 -7.36
CA ASN A 165 -5.77 4.77 -8.05
C ASN A 165 -5.71 3.23 -8.00
N LEU A 166 -6.00 2.64 -6.83
CA LEU A 166 -6.06 1.19 -6.67
C LEU A 166 -7.16 0.57 -7.53
N PHE A 167 -8.32 1.22 -7.61
CA PHE A 167 -9.44 0.78 -8.43
C PHE A 167 -9.11 0.83 -9.93
N GLU A 168 -8.53 1.92 -10.42
CA GLU A 168 -8.15 2.10 -11.83
C GLU A 168 -7.12 1.05 -12.24
N LEU A 169 -6.06 0.87 -11.45
CA LEU A 169 -5.06 -0.16 -11.71
C LEU A 169 -5.69 -1.57 -11.73
N ALA A 170 -6.58 -1.83 -10.77
CA ALA A 170 -7.32 -3.09 -10.68
C ALA A 170 -8.13 -3.39 -11.94
N VAL A 171 -8.84 -2.39 -12.45
CA VAL A 171 -9.65 -2.48 -13.66
C VAL A 171 -8.76 -2.69 -14.89
N GLU A 172 -7.70 -1.90 -15.03
CA GLU A 172 -6.77 -1.96 -16.17
C GLU A 172 -6.11 -3.34 -16.30
N ASN A 173 -5.62 -3.92 -15.21
CA ASN A 173 -4.92 -5.21 -15.29
C ASN A 173 -5.84 -6.41 -15.01
N LYS A 174 -7.17 -6.21 -14.97
CA LYS A 174 -8.16 -7.28 -14.77
C LYS A 174 -8.02 -8.39 -15.83
N GLU A 175 -7.77 -8.02 -17.08
CA GLU A 175 -7.58 -9.00 -18.16
C GLU A 175 -6.29 -9.81 -17.99
N HIS A 176 -5.21 -9.15 -17.56
CA HIS A 176 -3.93 -9.81 -17.27
C HIS A 176 -4.10 -10.78 -16.12
N LEU A 177 -4.84 -10.36 -15.09
CA LEU A 177 -5.15 -11.20 -13.96
C LEU A 177 -5.94 -12.46 -14.35
N ARG A 178 -6.97 -12.29 -15.17
CA ARG A 178 -7.76 -13.40 -15.72
C ARG A 178 -6.91 -14.35 -16.56
N TYR A 179 -6.02 -13.82 -17.40
CA TYR A 179 -5.13 -14.65 -18.20
C TYR A 179 -4.26 -15.54 -17.30
N LEU A 180 -3.64 -14.96 -16.27
CA LEU A 180 -2.76 -15.68 -15.36
C LEU A 180 -3.51 -16.81 -14.66
N ILE A 181 -4.68 -16.52 -14.10
CA ILE A 181 -5.54 -17.53 -13.46
C ILE A 181 -5.88 -18.67 -14.43
N ASN A 182 -6.33 -18.33 -15.64
CA ASN A 182 -6.86 -19.33 -16.57
C ASN A 182 -5.79 -20.17 -17.27
N ASN A 183 -4.59 -19.61 -17.48
CA ASN A 183 -3.58 -20.22 -18.34
C ASN A 183 -2.29 -20.59 -17.60
N CYS A 184 -1.99 -19.91 -16.50
CA CYS A 184 -0.73 -20.07 -15.78
C CYS A 184 -0.88 -20.89 -14.49
N LEU A 185 -2.08 -21.29 -14.06
CA LEU A 185 -2.21 -22.29 -13.01
C LEU A 185 -1.70 -23.67 -13.49
N LYS A 186 -1.04 -24.42 -12.60
CA LYS A 186 -0.58 -25.80 -12.80
C LYS A 186 -1.71 -26.81 -12.70
#